data_AF-A0A9D8NGU4-F1
#
_entry.id   AF-A0A9D8NGU4-F1
#
_cell.length_a   1.000
_cell.length_b   1.000
_cell.length_c   1.000
_cell.angle_alpha   90.00
_cell.angle_beta   90.00
_cell.angle_gamma   90.00
#
_symmetry.space_group_name_H-M   'P 1'
#
loop_
_entity.id
_entity.type
_entity.pdbx_description
1 polymer ?
#
loop_
_entity_poly.entity_id
_entity_poly.type
_entity_poly.pdbx_seq_one_letter_code
_entity_poly.pdbx_strand_id
1 'polypeptide(L)'
;MKMSVRTRFGAVVVAVVSMGIVACGGDDGGSTGSQEEAYSKALGVSLARQADWPFGEEENVCIAERVLDLLGVQMFIDAGLSAEDVATVEEFDFPELTEEQEADFVEIFLDGDCIDLGAFIADDLIESSGGALSEDQAACIGDGVAESDVYKDVLVTSVLGQEDADLDNAVESEILRLFTDCDIPLDVLG
;
A
#
# COMPACT_ATOMS: atom_id res chain seq x y z
N MET A 1 -25.11 8.20 16.04
CA MET A 1 -24.62 7.33 17.13
C MET A 1 -23.29 7.90 17.60
N LYS A 2 -23.05 8.08 18.90
CA LYS A 2 -21.81 8.63 19.46
C LYS A 2 -20.88 7.47 19.79
N MET A 3 -19.85 7.22 18.97
CA MET A 3 -18.81 6.26 19.30
C MET A 3 -17.82 6.90 20.28
N SER A 4 -17.52 6.16 21.34
CA SER A 4 -16.73 6.58 22.49
C SER A 4 -15.35 5.95 22.36
N VAL A 5 -14.37 6.73 21.91
CA VAL A 5 -12.97 6.33 21.82
C VAL A 5 -12.42 6.17 23.24
N ARG A 6 -12.13 4.93 23.65
CA ARG A 6 -11.48 4.62 24.93
C ARG A 6 -9.99 4.41 24.69
N THR A 7 -9.25 5.50 24.68
CA THR A 7 -7.78 5.48 24.75
C THR A 7 -7.34 4.91 26.10
N ARG A 8 -6.69 3.75 26.10
CA ARG A 8 -6.02 3.19 27.28
C ARG A 8 -4.51 3.34 27.09
N PHE A 9 -3.96 4.44 27.59
CA PHE A 9 -2.52 4.59 27.79
C PHE A 9 -2.05 3.62 28.89
N GLY A 10 -1.53 2.47 28.48
CA GLY A 10 -0.77 1.58 29.35
C GLY A 10 0.70 1.94 29.28
N ALA A 11 1.22 2.64 30.28
CA ALA A 11 2.64 2.92 30.42
C ALA A 11 3.42 1.63 30.67
N VAL A 12 4.11 1.12 29.65
CA VAL A 12 5.10 0.06 29.81
C VAL A 12 6.48 0.70 30.00
N VAL A 13 6.98 0.63 31.23
CA VAL A 13 8.36 0.96 31.59
C VAL A 13 9.22 -0.24 31.17
N VAL A 14 9.87 -0.18 30.00
CA VAL A 14 10.94 -1.13 29.65
C VAL A 14 12.29 -0.51 30.04
N ALA A 15 13.00 -1.25 30.88
CA ALA A 15 14.29 -0.89 31.44
C ALA A 15 15.35 -0.75 30.35
N VAL A 16 16.00 0.43 30.31
CA VAL A 16 17.20 0.72 29.54
C VAL A 16 18.34 -0.17 30.05
N VAL A 17 18.59 -1.29 29.38
CA VAL A 17 19.83 -2.05 29.52
C VAL A 17 20.85 -1.39 28.61
N SER A 18 21.56 -0.42 29.17
CA SER A 18 22.75 0.18 28.57
C SER A 18 23.88 -0.86 28.51
N MET A 19 24.05 -1.49 27.35
CA MET A 19 25.26 -2.21 26.99
C MET A 19 25.95 -1.52 25.81
N GLY A 20 27.10 -0.91 26.13
CA GLY A 20 28.27 -0.90 25.25
C GLY A 20 28.20 -0.01 24.01
N ILE A 21 28.72 1.22 24.17
CA ILE A 21 29.32 1.99 23.07
C ILE A 21 30.41 1.12 22.43
N VAL A 22 30.12 0.51 21.27
CA VAL A 22 31.16 0.17 20.30
C VAL A 22 31.24 1.36 19.35
N ALA A 23 32.23 2.20 19.58
CA ALA A 23 32.70 3.14 18.59
C ALA A 23 33.30 2.34 17.42
N CYS A 24 32.55 2.21 16.32
CA CYS A 24 33.07 1.76 15.04
C CYS A 24 33.16 2.98 14.11
N GLY A 25 34.24 3.74 14.26
CA GLY A 25 34.75 4.57 13.18
C GLY A 25 35.50 3.64 12.24
N GLY A 26 34.90 3.34 11.09
CA GLY A 26 35.44 2.45 10.08
C GLY A 26 34.68 2.64 8.78
N ASP A 27 35.27 3.46 7.91
CA ASP A 27 34.93 3.67 6.52
C ASP A 27 34.99 2.31 5.79
N ASP A 28 33.86 1.60 5.67
CA ASP A 28 33.69 0.42 4.82
C ASP A 28 32.21 0.31 4.42
N GLY A 29 31.87 0.97 3.32
CA GLY A 29 30.59 0.81 2.65
C GLY A 29 30.48 -0.61 2.07
N GLY A 30 29.45 -1.36 2.45
CA GLY A 30 29.20 -2.66 1.81
C GLY A 30 28.21 -3.64 2.45
N SER A 31 27.51 -3.32 3.54
CA SER A 31 26.65 -4.34 4.22
C SER A 31 25.22 -3.92 4.54
N THR A 32 24.78 -2.70 4.19
CA THR A 32 23.37 -2.30 4.34
C THR A 32 22.47 -3.06 3.38
N GLY A 33 22.92 -3.32 2.14
CA GLY A 33 22.14 -4.01 1.13
C GLY A 33 21.69 -5.42 1.53
N SER A 34 22.52 -6.19 2.26
CA SER A 34 22.14 -7.55 2.64
C SER A 34 21.05 -7.62 3.70
N GLN A 35 20.90 -6.57 4.52
CA GLN A 35 19.86 -6.54 5.54
C GLN A 35 18.55 -6.03 4.93
N GLU A 36 18.61 -4.94 4.19
CA GLU A 36 17.46 -4.36 3.49
C GLU A 36 16.81 -5.37 2.54
N GLU A 37 17.62 -6.08 1.74
CA GLU A 37 17.15 -7.16 0.85
C GLU A 37 16.46 -8.31 1.63
N ALA A 38 16.95 -8.64 2.83
CA ALA A 38 16.33 -9.67 3.65
C ALA A 38 14.95 -9.23 4.17
N TYR A 39 14.82 -7.96 4.59
CA TYR A 39 13.53 -7.42 5.02
C TYR A 39 12.59 -7.18 3.84
N SER A 40 13.07 -6.73 2.67
CA SER A 40 12.20 -6.49 1.51
C SER A 40 11.59 -7.79 1.03
N LYS A 41 12.41 -8.84 0.92
CA LYS A 41 11.92 -10.18 0.60
C LYS A 41 10.96 -10.71 1.64
N ALA A 42 11.25 -10.52 2.93
CA ALA A 42 10.37 -10.96 4.00
C ALA A 42 9.01 -10.26 3.95
N LEU A 43 9.00 -8.94 3.78
CA LEU A 43 7.78 -8.15 3.69
C LEU A 43 7.00 -8.50 2.42
N GLY A 44 7.66 -8.70 1.28
CA GLY A 44 7.02 -9.21 0.06
C GLY A 44 6.36 -10.58 0.25
N VAL A 45 7.00 -11.49 0.99
CA VAL A 45 6.38 -12.79 1.37
C VAL A 45 5.17 -12.61 2.28
N SER A 46 5.20 -11.63 3.20
CA SER A 46 4.05 -11.32 4.06
C SER A 46 2.88 -10.75 3.25
N LEU A 47 3.15 -9.80 2.33
CA LEU A 47 2.15 -9.26 1.41
C LEU A 47 1.49 -10.38 0.59
N ALA A 48 2.29 -11.29 0.02
CA ALA A 48 1.80 -12.43 -0.76
C ALA A 48 0.91 -13.42 0.01
N ARG A 49 0.88 -13.35 1.35
CA ARG A 49 0.03 -14.21 2.19
C ARG A 49 -1.31 -13.58 2.54
N GLN A 50 -1.49 -12.29 2.29
CA GLN A 50 -2.78 -11.66 2.50
C GLN A 50 -3.76 -12.23 1.47
N ALA A 51 -4.91 -12.70 1.96
CA ALA A 51 -5.84 -13.50 1.16
C ALA A 51 -6.37 -12.77 -0.09
N ASP A 52 -6.41 -11.45 -0.03
CA ASP A 52 -6.99 -10.58 -1.06
C ASP A 52 -5.93 -9.76 -1.81
N TRP A 53 -4.64 -10.13 -1.70
CA TRP A 53 -3.55 -9.43 -2.38
C TRP A 53 -3.35 -9.96 -3.81
N PRO A 54 -3.65 -9.17 -4.86
CA PRO A 54 -3.74 -9.69 -6.21
C PRO A 54 -2.40 -9.66 -6.97
N PHE A 55 -1.31 -9.24 -6.32
CA PHE A 55 -0.03 -8.99 -6.99
C PHE A 55 0.96 -10.16 -6.84
N GLY A 56 1.80 -10.34 -7.86
CA GLY A 56 2.80 -11.40 -7.94
C GLY A 56 4.00 -11.18 -7.01
N GLU A 57 4.87 -12.18 -6.92
CA GLU A 57 6.05 -12.12 -6.03
C GLU A 57 6.98 -10.94 -6.37
N GLU A 58 7.15 -10.62 -7.65
CA GLU A 58 8.03 -9.54 -8.10
C GLU A 58 7.47 -8.16 -7.70
N GLU A 59 6.18 -7.92 -7.93
CA GLU A 59 5.48 -6.70 -7.51
C GLU A 59 5.51 -6.56 -5.99
N ASN A 60 5.31 -7.66 -5.26
CA ASN A 60 5.31 -7.66 -3.79
C ASN A 60 6.69 -7.30 -3.22
N VAL A 61 7.76 -7.79 -3.85
CA VAL A 61 9.13 -7.41 -3.46
C VAL A 61 9.38 -5.93 -3.78
N CYS A 62 8.96 -5.45 -4.96
CA CYS A 62 9.10 -4.04 -5.32
C CYS A 62 8.40 -3.11 -4.31
N ILE A 63 7.13 -3.40 -3.98
CA ILE A 63 6.36 -2.64 -2.98
C ILE A 63 7.07 -2.68 -1.64
N ALA A 64 7.56 -3.86 -1.22
CA ALA A 64 8.27 -4.01 0.02
C ALA A 64 9.58 -3.21 0.08
N GLU A 65 10.34 -3.13 -1.01
CA GLU A 65 11.53 -2.27 -1.11
C GLU A 65 11.16 -0.80 -0.92
N ARG A 66 10.13 -0.32 -1.62
CA ARG A 66 9.65 1.06 -1.51
C ARG A 66 9.14 1.40 -0.10
N VAL A 67 8.43 0.48 0.54
CA VAL A 67 7.98 0.64 1.93
C VAL A 67 9.17 0.71 2.88
N LEU A 68 10.22 -0.07 2.65
CA LEU A 68 11.45 0.00 3.46
C LEU A 68 12.26 1.26 3.20
N ASP A 69 12.27 1.78 1.98
CA ASP A 69 12.88 3.08 1.67
C ASP A 69 12.18 4.21 2.45
N LEU A 70 10.84 4.14 2.54
CA LEU A 70 10.02 5.13 3.22
C LEU A 70 10.12 5.05 4.75
N LEU A 71 10.01 3.84 5.30
CA LEU A 71 9.87 3.61 6.74
C LEU A 71 11.20 3.29 7.42
N GLY A 72 12.17 2.80 6.65
CA GLY A 72 13.45 2.31 7.13
C GLY A 72 13.36 0.95 7.81
N VAL A 73 14.35 0.08 7.57
CA VAL A 73 14.50 -1.21 8.26
C VAL A 73 14.56 -1.07 9.78
N GLN A 74 15.08 0.07 10.28
CA GLN A 74 15.22 0.33 11.71
C GLN A 74 13.89 0.27 12.46
N MET A 75 12.77 0.61 11.82
CA MET A 75 11.44 0.50 12.42
C MET A 75 11.13 -0.92 12.90
N PHE A 76 11.40 -1.91 12.06
CA PHE A 76 11.17 -3.33 12.37
C PHE A 76 12.10 -3.81 13.48
N ILE A 77 13.37 -3.37 13.43
CA ILE A 77 14.37 -3.71 14.44
C ILE A 77 13.98 -3.13 15.81
N ASP A 78 13.52 -1.88 15.86
CA ASP A 78 13.09 -1.22 17.10
C ASP A 78 11.82 -1.87 17.68
N ALA A 79 10.96 -2.42 16.82
CA ALA A 79 9.83 -3.26 17.21
C ALA A 79 10.24 -4.68 17.67
N GLY A 80 11.53 -5.02 17.58
CA GLY A 80 12.06 -6.34 17.94
C GLY A 80 11.73 -7.44 16.94
N LEU A 81 11.38 -7.07 15.71
CA LEU A 81 11.05 -7.99 14.62
C LEU A 81 12.29 -8.25 13.78
N SER A 82 12.63 -9.53 13.59
CA SER A 82 13.58 -9.96 12.58
C SER A 82 12.89 -10.06 11.20
N ALA A 83 13.67 -10.16 10.12
CA ALA A 83 13.11 -10.43 8.79
C ALA A 83 12.28 -11.73 8.75
N GLU A 84 12.68 -12.76 9.51
CA GLU A 84 11.92 -14.01 9.60
C GLU A 84 10.56 -13.79 10.28
N ASP A 85 10.51 -12.94 11.32
CA ASP A 85 9.27 -12.55 11.97
C ASP A 85 8.36 -11.77 11.01
N VAL A 86 8.91 -10.79 10.28
CA VAL A 86 8.18 -10.03 9.25
C VAL A 86 7.60 -10.95 8.19
N ALA A 87 8.33 -11.95 7.72
CA ALA A 87 7.83 -12.91 6.73
C ALA A 87 6.68 -13.80 7.25
N THR A 88 6.39 -13.79 8.55
CA THR A 88 5.36 -14.63 9.18
C THR A 88 4.25 -13.86 9.85
N VAL A 89 4.36 -12.53 9.92
CA VAL A 89 3.31 -11.67 10.46
C VAL A 89 2.10 -11.70 9.52
N GLU A 90 0.93 -11.97 10.08
CA GLU A 90 -0.35 -11.95 9.34
C GLU A 90 -0.94 -10.55 9.27
N GLU A 91 -0.73 -9.75 10.33
CA GLU A 91 -1.22 -8.38 10.44
C GLU A 91 -0.10 -7.52 11.03
N PHE A 92 0.39 -6.57 10.24
CA PHE A 92 1.42 -5.65 10.69
C PHE A 92 0.77 -4.38 11.24
N ASP A 93 0.98 -4.11 12.53
CA ASP A 93 0.57 -2.86 13.16
C ASP A 93 1.60 -1.79 12.80
N PHE A 94 1.37 -1.09 11.70
CA PHE A 94 2.24 0.01 11.29
C PHE A 94 2.19 1.11 12.36
N PRO A 95 3.33 1.71 12.72
CA PRO A 95 3.29 2.90 13.55
C PRO A 95 2.52 4.00 12.82
N GLU A 96 1.95 4.92 13.60
CA GLU A 96 1.29 6.11 13.06
C GLU A 96 2.28 6.86 12.15
N LEU A 97 1.94 6.93 10.87
CA LEU A 97 2.72 7.62 9.85
C LEU A 97 2.49 9.13 9.98
N THR A 98 3.48 9.93 9.59
CA THR A 98 3.25 11.37 9.42
C THR A 98 2.40 11.62 8.17
N GLU A 99 1.71 12.77 8.08
CA GLU A 99 0.95 13.15 6.86
C GLU A 99 1.79 13.05 5.57
N GLU A 100 3.10 13.34 5.68
CA GLU A 100 4.05 13.20 4.56
C GLU A 100 4.31 11.73 4.22
N GLN A 101 4.53 10.86 5.22
CA GLN A 101 4.72 9.44 5.00
C GLN A 101 3.44 8.74 4.52
N GLU A 102 2.26 9.19 4.93
CA GLU A 102 0.99 8.68 4.41
C GLU A 102 0.87 8.97 2.91
N ALA A 103 1.18 10.20 2.49
CA ALA A 103 1.18 10.59 1.09
C ALA A 103 2.19 9.75 0.27
N ASP A 104 3.43 9.64 0.77
CA ASP A 104 4.47 8.84 0.11
C ASP A 104 4.11 7.35 0.06
N PHE A 105 3.50 6.80 1.12
CA PHE A 105 3.07 5.40 1.17
C PHE A 105 2.03 5.10 0.09
N VAL A 106 1.12 6.03 -0.16
CA VAL A 106 0.10 5.90 -1.20
C VAL A 106 0.74 6.05 -2.58
N GLU A 107 1.71 6.95 -2.75
CA GLU A 107 2.43 7.14 -4.00
C GLU A 107 3.10 5.84 -4.48
N ILE A 108 3.61 4.99 -3.57
CA ILE A 108 4.18 3.67 -3.89
C ILE A 108 3.24 2.78 -4.71
N PHE A 109 1.92 2.91 -4.52
CA PHE A 109 0.91 2.12 -5.23
C PHE A 109 0.41 2.78 -6.52
N LEU A 110 0.66 4.08 -6.68
CA LEU A 110 0.04 4.91 -7.72
C LEU A 110 1.04 5.44 -8.75
N ASP A 111 2.33 5.45 -8.43
CA ASP A 111 3.38 5.95 -9.32
C ASP A 111 3.61 5.07 -10.56
N GLY A 112 3.11 3.83 -10.55
CA GLY A 112 3.27 2.87 -11.63
C GLY A 112 4.61 2.15 -11.63
N ASP A 113 5.50 2.42 -10.66
CA ASP A 113 6.86 1.87 -10.64
C ASP A 113 6.86 0.37 -10.27
N CYS A 114 6.01 -0.01 -9.31
CA CYS A 114 5.89 -1.40 -8.86
C CYS A 114 4.68 -2.14 -9.44
N ILE A 115 3.56 -1.42 -9.60
CA ILE A 115 2.31 -1.98 -10.09
C ILE A 115 1.74 -1.01 -11.12
N ASP A 116 1.41 -1.51 -12.30
CA ASP A 116 0.56 -0.77 -13.23
C ASP A 116 -0.90 -0.90 -12.78
N LEU A 117 -1.34 0.01 -11.90
CA LEU A 117 -2.70 0.00 -11.35
C LEU A 117 -3.75 0.12 -12.45
N GLY A 118 -3.45 0.88 -13.51
CA GLY A 118 -4.35 1.03 -14.65
C GLY A 118 -4.54 -0.28 -15.39
N ALA A 119 -3.45 -0.98 -15.71
CA ALA A 119 -3.50 -2.30 -16.32
C ALA A 119 -4.20 -3.33 -15.41
N PHE A 120 -3.91 -3.31 -14.11
CA PHE A 120 -4.55 -4.22 -13.16
C PHE A 120 -6.08 -4.03 -13.13
N ILE A 121 -6.54 -2.79 -13.04
CA ILE A 121 -7.98 -2.46 -13.06
C ILE A 121 -8.60 -2.84 -14.41
N ALA A 122 -7.92 -2.59 -15.51
CA ALA A 122 -8.39 -2.97 -16.84
C ALA A 122 -8.58 -4.49 -16.95
N ASP A 123 -7.61 -5.28 -16.50
CA ASP A 123 -7.67 -6.74 -16.51
C ASP A 123 -8.83 -7.25 -15.63
N ASP A 124 -9.00 -6.72 -14.41
CA ASP A 124 -10.10 -7.08 -13.52
C ASP A 124 -11.47 -6.72 -14.13
N LEU A 125 -11.59 -5.57 -14.79
CA LEU A 125 -12.80 -5.15 -15.50
C LEU A 125 -13.15 -6.08 -16.67
N ILE A 126 -12.15 -6.54 -17.42
CA ILE A 126 -12.37 -7.49 -18.53
C ILE A 126 -12.88 -8.82 -17.96
N GLU A 127 -12.26 -9.33 -16.90
CA GLU A 127 -12.65 -10.58 -16.27
C GLU A 127 -14.06 -10.50 -15.66
N SER A 128 -14.30 -9.48 -14.84
CA SER A 128 -15.56 -9.29 -14.10
C SER A 128 -16.74 -8.94 -15.00
N SER A 129 -16.52 -8.23 -16.12
CA SER A 129 -17.58 -7.89 -17.08
C SER A 129 -18.01 -9.06 -17.95
N GLY A 130 -17.31 -10.21 -17.90
CA GLY A 130 -17.60 -11.35 -18.76
C GLY A 130 -17.46 -11.05 -20.26
N GLY A 131 -16.59 -10.09 -20.60
CA GLY A 131 -16.35 -9.62 -21.97
C GLY A 131 -17.37 -8.61 -22.49
N ALA A 132 -18.14 -7.96 -21.61
CA ALA A 132 -19.01 -6.84 -22.01
C ALA A 132 -18.22 -5.57 -22.39
N LEU A 133 -17.03 -5.40 -21.79
CA LEU A 133 -16.09 -4.34 -22.14
C LEU A 133 -15.06 -4.85 -23.15
N SER A 134 -14.72 -4.01 -24.12
CA SER A 134 -13.54 -4.25 -24.96
C SER A 134 -12.24 -3.93 -24.20
N GLU A 135 -11.11 -4.49 -24.67
CA GLU A 135 -9.78 -4.21 -24.10
C GLU A 135 -9.48 -2.71 -24.09
N ASP A 136 -9.80 -1.98 -25.17
CA ASP A 136 -9.59 -0.53 -25.27
C ASP A 136 -10.43 0.25 -24.25
N GLN A 137 -11.67 -0.18 -23.98
CA GLN A 137 -12.54 0.47 -23.00
C GLN A 137 -12.08 0.21 -21.57
N ALA A 138 -11.66 -1.02 -21.28
CA ALA A 138 -11.14 -1.38 -19.96
C ALA A 138 -9.82 -0.66 -19.66
N ALA A 139 -8.91 -0.61 -20.64
CA ALA A 139 -7.67 0.16 -20.54
C ALA A 139 -7.95 1.66 -20.30
N CYS A 140 -8.90 2.25 -21.04
CA CYS A 140 -9.30 3.64 -20.83
C CYS A 140 -9.84 3.89 -19.41
N ILE A 141 -10.66 2.99 -18.85
CA ILE A 141 -11.10 3.13 -17.46
C ILE A 141 -9.91 2.99 -16.51
N GLY A 142 -9.08 1.96 -16.70
CA GLY A 142 -7.92 1.70 -15.87
C GLY A 142 -6.99 2.91 -15.77
N ASP A 143 -6.60 3.46 -16.92
CA ASP A 143 -5.80 4.68 -17.02
C ASP A 143 -6.50 5.85 -16.33
N GLY A 144 -7.79 6.03 -16.59
CA GLY A 144 -8.58 7.10 -15.99
C GLY A 144 -8.69 7.00 -14.47
N VAL A 145 -8.76 5.79 -13.90
CA VAL A 145 -8.74 5.56 -12.45
C VAL A 145 -7.36 5.84 -11.88
N ALA A 146 -6.30 5.33 -12.51
CA ALA A 146 -4.91 5.54 -12.07
C ALA A 146 -4.53 7.03 -12.08
N GLU A 147 -5.06 7.80 -13.03
CA GLU A 147 -4.82 9.24 -13.14
C GLU A 147 -5.74 10.10 -12.25
N SER A 148 -6.86 9.56 -11.75
CA SER A 148 -7.88 10.33 -11.05
C SER A 148 -7.52 10.61 -9.59
N ASP A 149 -7.36 11.89 -9.24
CA ASP A 149 -7.12 12.33 -7.86
C ASP A 149 -8.20 11.85 -6.88
N VAL A 150 -9.46 11.73 -7.32
CA VAL A 150 -10.57 11.23 -6.50
C VAL A 150 -10.33 9.79 -6.05
N TYR A 151 -9.84 8.93 -6.95
CA TYR A 151 -9.55 7.54 -6.63
C TYR A 151 -8.31 7.41 -5.75
N LYS A 152 -7.32 8.28 -5.95
CA LYS A 152 -6.16 8.36 -5.06
C LYS A 152 -6.58 8.70 -3.64
N ASP A 153 -7.43 9.71 -3.46
CA ASP A 153 -7.96 10.12 -2.15
C ASP A 153 -8.76 8.99 -1.47
N VAL A 154 -9.55 8.23 -2.24
CA VAL A 154 -10.30 7.07 -1.73
C VAL A 154 -9.36 5.95 -1.30
N LEU A 155 -8.32 5.69 -2.08
CA LEU A 155 -7.32 4.67 -1.73
C LEU A 155 -6.59 5.05 -0.45
N VAL A 156 -6.16 6.31 -0.31
CA VAL A 156 -5.57 6.86 0.93
C VAL A 156 -6.52 6.64 2.10
N THR A 157 -7.75 7.11 1.96
CA THR A 157 -8.78 7.05 3.00
C THR A 157 -9.06 5.61 3.44
N SER A 158 -9.18 4.68 2.49
CA SER A 158 -9.38 3.25 2.74
C SER A 158 -8.18 2.61 3.45
N VAL A 159 -6.95 2.92 3.00
CA VAL A 159 -5.71 2.40 3.60
C VAL A 159 -5.56 2.88 5.04
N LEU A 160 -5.93 4.13 5.32
CA LEU A 160 -5.90 4.71 6.67
C LEU A 160 -7.11 4.29 7.53
N GLY A 161 -8.03 3.49 6.99
CA GLY A 161 -9.25 3.06 7.70
C GLY A 161 -10.17 4.23 8.06
N GLN A 162 -10.08 5.34 7.33
CA GLN A 162 -10.93 6.51 7.50
C GLN A 162 -12.22 6.32 6.69
N GLU A 163 -13.37 6.75 7.22
CA GLU A 163 -14.65 6.75 6.49
C GLU A 163 -14.98 8.19 6.12
N ASP A 164 -15.09 8.50 4.82
CA ASP A 164 -15.52 9.81 4.33
C ASP A 164 -16.74 9.68 3.41
N ALA A 165 -17.89 10.14 3.88
CA ALA A 165 -19.16 10.09 3.15
C ALA A 165 -19.22 11.08 1.97
N ASP A 166 -18.35 12.10 1.94
CA ASP A 166 -18.29 13.04 0.81
C ASP A 166 -17.56 12.41 -0.39
N LEU A 167 -16.65 11.45 -0.16
CA LEU A 167 -15.96 10.71 -1.23
C LEU A 167 -16.90 9.82 -2.04
N ASP A 168 -17.92 9.22 -1.43
CA ASP A 168 -18.88 8.35 -2.15
C ASP A 168 -19.52 9.07 -3.34
N ASN A 169 -19.97 10.32 -3.15
CA ASN A 169 -20.59 11.11 -4.22
C ASN A 169 -19.59 11.54 -5.30
N ALA A 170 -18.33 11.79 -4.90
CA ALA A 170 -17.26 12.16 -5.82
C ALA A 170 -16.88 10.96 -6.71
N VAL A 171 -16.75 9.77 -6.12
CA VAL A 171 -16.48 8.52 -6.83
C VAL A 171 -17.58 8.20 -7.83
N GLU A 172 -18.86 8.29 -7.44
CA GLU A 172 -19.97 8.06 -8.37
C GLU A 172 -19.94 9.02 -9.57
N SER A 173 -19.66 10.31 -9.31
CA SER A 173 -19.56 11.31 -10.36
C SER A 173 -18.38 11.05 -11.29
N GLU A 174 -17.26 10.61 -10.75
CA GLU A 174 -16.05 10.29 -11.48
C GLU A 174 -16.21 9.03 -12.34
N ILE A 175 -16.85 7.98 -11.80
CA ILE A 175 -17.22 6.78 -12.57
C ILE A 175 -18.06 7.17 -13.78
N LEU A 176 -19.12 7.96 -13.59
CA LEU A 176 -19.97 8.39 -14.71
C LEU A 176 -19.20 9.20 -15.76
N ARG A 177 -18.23 10.01 -15.31
CA ARG A 177 -17.33 10.74 -16.20
C ARG A 177 -16.46 9.78 -17.00
N LEU A 178 -15.77 8.84 -16.34
CA LEU A 178 -14.91 7.84 -17.00
C LEU A 178 -15.68 7.00 -18.01
N PHE A 179 -16.89 6.56 -17.66
CA PHE A 179 -17.75 5.81 -18.59
C PHE A 179 -18.12 6.61 -19.83
N THR A 180 -18.36 7.92 -19.66
CA THR A 180 -18.65 8.81 -20.77
C THR A 180 -17.41 9.06 -21.63
N ASP A 181 -16.26 9.30 -20.99
CA ASP A 181 -15.00 9.61 -21.66
C ASP A 181 -14.43 8.38 -22.40
N CYS A 182 -14.70 7.17 -21.90
CA CYS A 182 -14.29 5.90 -22.50
C CYS A 182 -15.35 5.28 -23.44
N ASP A 183 -16.37 6.04 -23.84
CA ASP A 183 -17.44 5.60 -24.75
C ASP A 183 -18.11 4.27 -24.33
N ILE A 184 -18.38 4.10 -23.03
CA ILE A 184 -18.99 2.89 -22.49
C ILE A 184 -20.51 3.00 -22.58
N PRO A 185 -21.18 2.03 -23.23
CA PRO A 185 -22.62 2.09 -23.39
C PRO A 185 -23.31 1.79 -22.06
N LEU A 186 -24.30 2.62 -21.69
CA LEU A 186 -24.98 2.57 -20.39
C LEU A 186 -25.75 1.26 -20.14
N ASP A 187 -26.03 0.46 -21.17
CA ASP A 187 -26.62 -0.87 -21.01
C ASP A 187 -25.67 -1.90 -20.39
N VAL A 188 -24.36 -1.60 -20.30
CA VAL A 188 -23.39 -2.42 -19.56
C VAL A 188 -23.51 -2.25 -18.04
N LEU A 189 -24.14 -1.16 -17.57
CA LEU A 189 -24.35 -0.88 -16.14
C LEU A 189 -25.61 -1.55 -15.55
N GLY A 190 -26.32 -2.38 -16.31
CA GLY A 190 -27.68 -2.87 -16.00
C GLY A 190 -27.84 -4.38 -15.91
#